data_AF-A0A1C3IJ32-F1
#
_entry.id   AF-A0A1C3IJ32-F1
#
_cell.length_a   1.000
_cell.length_b   1.000
_cell.length_c   1.000
_cell.angle_alpha   90.00
_cell.angle_beta   90.00
_cell.angle_gamma   90.00
#
_symmetry.space_group_name_H-M   'P 1'
#
loop_
_entity.id
_entity.type
_entity.pdbx_description
1 polymer ?
#
loop_
_entity_poly.entity_id
_entity_poly.type
_entity_poly.pdbx_seq_one_letter_code
_entity_poly.pdbx_strand_id
1 'polypeptide(L)'
;MPFKNKYAYFLYAPLLFWSINAFSVQLTYADEASAFKAAGYSFDGKSWRSNCQEFSFTSLDEITVVRDLNGDGQPEVIIIESNTYCYGNTGYHYTLVSKQNNSSWKLITSGVGIPKLIMNEEHHGWPDIEVGGPGFCFPVMRWNGCNYVFNRYQYDDVPCYLQ
;
A
#
# COMPACT_ATOMS: atom_id res chain seq x y z
N MET A 1 76.00 -1.03 -0.50
CA MET A 1 74.91 -0.44 0.32
C MET A 1 73.64 -0.40 -0.54
N PRO A 2 72.46 -0.76 0.01
CA PRO A 2 71.36 -1.34 -0.75
C PRO A 2 70.22 -0.36 -1.04
N PHE A 3 69.56 -0.49 -2.20
CA PHE A 3 68.22 0.05 -2.44
C PHE A 3 67.21 -1.10 -2.26
N LYS A 4 66.48 -1.09 -1.14
CA LYS A 4 65.38 -2.02 -0.86
C LYS A 4 64.08 -1.45 -1.41
N ASN A 5 63.55 -2.11 -2.44
CA ASN A 5 62.21 -1.86 -2.99
C ASN A 5 61.16 -2.45 -2.03
N LYS A 6 60.23 -1.63 -1.53
CA LYS A 6 59.11 -2.07 -0.68
C LYS A 6 57.86 -2.18 -1.55
N TYR A 7 57.44 -3.39 -1.85
CA TYR A 7 56.12 -3.66 -2.45
C TYR A 7 55.06 -3.55 -1.36
N ALA A 8 54.21 -2.53 -1.44
CA ALA A 8 53.01 -2.39 -0.62
C ALA A 8 51.89 -3.20 -1.27
N TYR A 9 51.47 -4.30 -0.62
CA TYR A 9 50.29 -5.05 -1.01
C TYR A 9 49.05 -4.27 -0.55
N PHE A 10 48.33 -3.67 -1.50
CA PHE A 10 46.97 -3.20 -1.27
C PHE A 10 46.03 -4.41 -1.25
N LEU A 11 45.57 -4.80 -0.05
CA LEU A 11 44.47 -5.75 0.10
C LEU A 11 43.17 -5.03 -0.29
N TYR A 12 42.67 -5.33 -1.49
CA TYR A 12 41.32 -5.00 -1.91
C TYR A 12 40.33 -5.89 -1.15
N ALA A 13 39.66 -5.36 -0.14
CA ALA A 13 38.50 -6.01 0.48
C ALA A 13 37.27 -5.67 -0.38
N PRO A 14 36.61 -6.64 -1.05
CA PRO A 14 35.39 -6.35 -1.78
C PRO A 14 34.29 -6.08 -0.75
N LEU A 15 33.79 -4.84 -0.72
CA LEU A 15 32.54 -4.51 -0.06
C LEU A 15 31.44 -5.30 -0.76
N LEU A 16 31.06 -6.43 -0.17
CA LEU A 16 29.88 -7.19 -0.54
C LEU A 16 28.66 -6.29 -0.28
N PHE A 17 28.22 -5.59 -1.32
CA PHE A 17 26.89 -5.00 -1.36
C PHE A 17 25.89 -6.15 -1.30
N TRP A 18 25.39 -6.44 -0.09
CA TRP A 18 24.19 -7.23 0.09
C TRP A 18 23.03 -6.43 -0.51
N SER A 19 22.67 -6.76 -1.73
CA SER A 19 21.42 -6.31 -2.35
C SER A 19 20.28 -6.81 -1.45
N ILE A 20 19.65 -5.89 -0.71
CA ILE A 20 18.43 -6.18 0.03
C ILE A 20 17.36 -6.49 -1.02
N ASN A 21 17.03 -7.77 -1.17
CA ASN A 21 15.91 -8.18 -2.00
C ASN A 21 14.64 -7.57 -1.41
N ALA A 22 13.95 -6.71 -2.18
CA ALA A 22 12.59 -6.33 -1.87
C ALA A 22 11.70 -7.56 -2.08
N PHE A 23 11.54 -8.37 -1.03
CA PHE A 23 10.60 -9.49 -1.05
C PHE A 23 9.18 -8.90 -1.00
N SER A 24 8.38 -9.15 -2.04
CA SER A 24 6.93 -9.13 -1.86
C SER A 24 6.59 -10.24 -0.86
N VAL A 25 6.14 -9.87 0.33
CA VAL A 25 5.74 -10.86 1.32
C VAL A 25 4.48 -11.53 0.78
N GLN A 26 4.51 -12.83 0.51
CA GLN A 26 3.28 -13.57 0.24
C GLN A 26 2.55 -13.73 1.58
N LEU A 27 1.30 -13.26 1.68
CA LEU A 27 0.51 -13.45 2.91
C LEU A 27 0.27 -14.92 3.17
N THR A 28 0.24 -15.28 4.45
CA THR A 28 -0.35 -16.55 4.87
C THR A 28 -1.87 -16.49 4.72
N TYR A 29 -2.53 -17.64 4.54
CA TYR A 29 -4.00 -17.69 4.49
C TYR A 29 -4.66 -17.07 5.75
N ALA A 30 -4.05 -17.26 6.92
CA ALA A 30 -4.56 -16.69 8.17
C ALA A 30 -4.45 -15.16 8.20
N ASP A 31 -3.36 -14.61 7.64
CA ASP A 31 -3.18 -13.17 7.52
C ASP A 31 -4.12 -12.57 6.49
N GLU A 32 -4.26 -13.20 5.32
CA GLU A 32 -5.22 -12.81 4.29
C GLU A 32 -6.65 -12.76 4.86
N ALA A 33 -7.05 -13.81 5.57
CA ALA A 33 -8.36 -13.86 6.22
C ALA A 33 -8.55 -12.77 7.29
N SER A 34 -7.48 -12.43 8.02
CA SER A 34 -7.53 -11.39 9.04
C SER A 34 -7.55 -9.99 8.43
N ALA A 35 -6.86 -9.78 7.31
CA ALA A 35 -6.89 -8.55 6.52
C ALA A 35 -8.30 -8.29 5.98
N PHE A 36 -8.94 -9.29 5.36
CA PHE A 36 -10.34 -9.17 4.90
C PHE A 36 -11.31 -8.84 6.04
N LYS A 37 -11.19 -9.51 7.20
CA LYS A 37 -12.00 -9.20 8.38
C LYS A 37 -11.79 -7.76 8.86
N ALA A 38 -10.54 -7.30 8.93
CA ALA A 38 -10.23 -5.92 9.32
C ALA A 38 -10.77 -4.89 8.32
N ALA A 39 -10.86 -5.26 7.04
CA ALA A 39 -11.49 -4.48 5.99
C ALA A 39 -13.03 -4.51 6.02
N GLY A 40 -13.64 -5.26 6.95
CA GLY A 40 -15.09 -5.35 7.11
C GLY A 40 -15.77 -6.41 6.25
N TYR A 41 -15.01 -7.30 5.60
CA TYR A 41 -15.56 -8.41 4.83
C TYR A 41 -15.99 -9.55 5.74
N SER A 42 -17.02 -10.27 5.31
CA SER A 42 -17.51 -11.49 5.94
C SER A 42 -17.27 -12.70 5.03
N PHE A 43 -17.00 -13.86 5.61
CA PHE A 43 -16.82 -15.10 4.85
C PHE A 43 -18.12 -15.91 4.86
N ASP A 44 -18.67 -16.19 3.67
CA ASP A 44 -19.95 -16.92 3.52
C ASP A 44 -19.79 -18.45 3.47
N GLY A 45 -18.57 -18.97 3.66
CA GLY A 45 -18.22 -20.38 3.51
C GLY A 45 -17.56 -20.72 2.16
N LYS A 46 -17.61 -19.82 1.19
CA LYS A 46 -17.00 -19.98 -0.15
C LYS A 46 -16.10 -18.82 -0.53
N SER A 47 -16.48 -17.60 -0.17
CA SER A 47 -15.81 -16.36 -0.60
C SER A 47 -15.94 -15.27 0.44
N TRP A 48 -15.01 -14.31 0.41
CA TRP A 48 -15.10 -13.06 1.16
C TRP A 48 -16.11 -12.13 0.49
N ARG A 49 -16.93 -11.48 1.30
CA ARG A 49 -18.04 -10.64 0.86
C ARG A 49 -18.03 -9.32 1.62
N SER A 50 -18.04 -8.22 0.87
CA SER A 50 -18.27 -6.89 1.42
C SER A 50 -19.77 -6.69 1.71
N ASN A 51 -20.13 -5.55 2.31
CA ASN A 51 -21.52 -5.13 2.47
C ASN A 51 -22.17 -4.65 1.16
N CYS A 52 -21.41 -4.56 0.07
CA CYS A 52 -21.86 -4.15 -1.25
C CYS A 52 -22.32 -5.38 -2.06
N GLN A 53 -23.48 -5.94 -1.71
CA GLN A 53 -23.81 -7.32 -2.12
C GLN A 53 -25.12 -7.56 -2.85
N GLU A 54 -25.94 -6.56 -3.18
CA GLU A 54 -27.26 -6.89 -3.75
C GLU A 54 -27.22 -7.34 -5.23
N PHE A 55 -26.25 -6.91 -6.04
CA PHE A 55 -26.23 -7.27 -7.48
C PHE A 55 -24.83 -7.26 -8.10
N SER A 56 -24.01 -8.31 -7.96
CA SER A 56 -23.05 -8.66 -9.03
C SER A 56 -22.41 -10.03 -8.85
N PHE A 57 -22.23 -10.72 -9.99
CA PHE A 57 -21.58 -12.02 -10.17
C PHE A 57 -20.06 -11.93 -10.38
N THR A 58 -19.43 -10.77 -10.15
CA THR A 58 -17.99 -10.59 -10.36
C THR A 58 -17.42 -9.55 -9.40
N SER A 59 -17.25 -9.90 -8.12
CA SER A 59 -16.26 -9.23 -7.28
C SER A 59 -14.96 -10.01 -7.41
N LEU A 60 -14.10 -9.60 -8.35
CA LEU A 60 -12.68 -9.95 -8.28
C LEU A 60 -12.10 -9.03 -7.20
N ASP A 61 -12.23 -9.44 -5.94
CA ASP A 61 -11.54 -8.75 -4.85
C ASP A 61 -10.05 -9.05 -5.04
N GLU A 62 -9.31 -8.08 -5.57
CA GLU A 62 -7.88 -8.22 -5.84
C GLU A 62 -7.11 -7.62 -4.66
N ILE A 63 -6.33 -8.46 -3.99
CA ILE A 63 -5.27 -8.03 -3.10
C ILE A 63 -4.10 -7.59 -3.97
N THR A 64 -3.81 -6.30 -4.01
CA THR A 64 -2.83 -5.74 -4.96
C THR A 64 -1.50 -5.36 -4.31
N VAL A 65 -1.51 -4.95 -3.05
CA VAL A 65 -0.30 -4.53 -2.34
C VAL A 65 -0.12 -5.41 -1.11
N VAL A 66 1.02 -6.09 -1.00
CA VAL A 66 1.45 -6.81 0.22
C VAL A 66 2.91 -6.50 0.47
N ARG A 67 3.15 -5.40 1.19
CA ARG A 67 4.49 -4.93 1.55
C ARG A 67 4.39 -4.01 2.75
N ASP A 68 5.51 -3.84 3.42
CA ASP A 68 5.67 -2.78 4.41
C ASP A 68 5.63 -1.42 3.68
N LEU A 69 4.58 -0.64 3.99
CA LEU A 69 4.36 0.70 3.50
C LEU A 69 4.82 1.75 4.49
N ASN A 70 4.83 1.44 5.79
CA ASN A 70 5.06 2.43 6.85
C ASN A 70 6.46 2.33 7.51
N GLY A 71 7.25 1.32 7.16
CA GLY A 71 8.59 1.05 7.66
C GLY A 71 8.64 0.38 9.04
N ASP A 72 7.54 -0.16 9.56
CA ASP A 72 7.49 -0.79 10.89
C ASP A 72 7.87 -2.28 10.89
N GLY A 73 8.17 -2.85 9.73
CA GLY A 73 8.53 -4.25 9.53
C GLY A 73 7.34 -5.19 9.38
N GLN A 74 6.11 -4.68 9.39
CA GLN A 74 4.89 -5.45 9.13
C GLN A 74 4.32 -5.12 7.74
N PRO A 75 3.59 -6.06 7.11
CA PRO A 75 2.97 -5.80 5.82
C PRO A 75 1.64 -5.02 5.95
N GLU A 76 1.41 -4.15 4.99
CA GLU A 76 0.12 -3.57 4.66
C GLU A 76 -0.53 -4.25 3.46
N VAL A 77 -1.86 -4.17 3.41
CA VAL A 77 -2.68 -4.71 2.35
C VAL A 77 -3.65 -3.68 1.81
N ILE A 78 -3.69 -3.54 0.48
CA ILE A 78 -4.76 -2.84 -0.24
C ILE A 78 -5.68 -3.86 -0.89
N ILE A 79 -6.95 -3.80 -0.50
CA ILE A 79 -8.05 -4.58 -1.09
C ILE A 79 -8.83 -3.64 -2.00
N ILE A 80 -9.00 -4.01 -3.26
CA ILE A 80 -9.80 -3.28 -4.24
C ILE A 80 -11.07 -4.06 -4.54
N GLU A 81 -12.21 -3.40 -4.40
CA GLU A 81 -13.51 -3.92 -4.80
C GLU A 81 -14.05 -3.11 -5.99
N SER A 82 -14.65 -3.78 -6.97
CA SER A 82 -15.31 -3.13 -8.09
C SER A 82 -16.81 -3.38 -8.09
N ASN A 83 -17.59 -2.31 -8.00
CA ASN A 83 -19.04 -2.34 -8.09
C ASN A 83 -19.62 -0.94 -8.40
N THR A 84 -20.18 -0.75 -9.58
CA THR A 84 -20.79 0.53 -9.98
C THR A 84 -22.10 0.85 -9.25
N TYR A 85 -22.80 -0.16 -8.74
CA TYR A 85 -24.01 0.03 -7.94
C TYR A 85 -23.68 0.70 -6.60
N CYS A 86 -22.61 0.27 -5.92
CA CYS A 86 -22.23 0.84 -4.63
C CYS A 86 -21.32 2.06 -4.73
N TYR A 87 -20.46 2.12 -5.76
CA TYR A 87 -19.39 3.12 -5.86
C TYR A 87 -19.62 4.12 -7.01
N GLY A 88 -20.83 4.10 -7.58
CA GLY A 88 -21.27 5.03 -8.62
C GLY A 88 -20.35 5.02 -9.85
N ASN A 89 -20.19 6.19 -10.46
CA ASN A 89 -19.40 6.35 -11.69
C ASN A 89 -17.91 5.99 -11.51
N THR A 90 -17.39 6.03 -10.28
CA THR A 90 -16.02 5.59 -10.00
C THR A 90 -15.88 4.09 -10.11
N GLY A 91 -16.89 3.32 -9.70
CA GLY A 91 -16.93 1.87 -9.86
C GLY A 91 -15.94 1.08 -9.01
N TYR A 92 -15.08 1.73 -8.22
CA TYR A 92 -14.07 1.10 -7.38
C TYR A 92 -14.09 1.67 -5.96
N HIS A 93 -13.76 0.81 -5.00
CA HIS A 93 -13.50 1.17 -3.61
C HIS A 93 -12.23 0.48 -3.15
N TYR A 94 -11.42 1.21 -2.39
CA TYR A 94 -10.23 0.65 -1.78
C TYR A 94 -10.32 0.63 -0.28
N THR A 95 -9.65 -0.35 0.31
CA THR A 95 -9.45 -0.46 1.75
C THR A 95 -8.00 -0.78 2.03
N LEU A 96 -7.34 0.06 2.83
CA LEU A 96 -5.97 -0.15 3.32
C LEU A 96 -6.02 -0.66 4.76
N VAL A 97 -5.47 -1.84 4.98
CA VAL A 97 -5.31 -2.46 6.30
C VAL A 97 -3.84 -2.72 6.60
N SER A 98 -3.47 -2.70 7.87
CA SER A 98 -2.10 -2.88 8.33
C SER A 98 -2.02 -3.97 9.38
N LYS A 99 -1.03 -4.86 9.24
CA LYS A 99 -0.71 -5.83 10.28
C LYS A 99 0.04 -5.13 11.40
N GLN A 100 -0.42 -5.33 12.63
CA GLN A 100 0.15 -4.73 13.82
C GLN A 100 1.17 -5.68 14.45
N ASN A 101 2.08 -5.16 15.30
CA ASN A 101 3.10 -5.96 15.99
C ASN A 101 2.57 -7.10 16.86
N ASN A 102 1.33 -7.02 17.31
CA ASN A 102 0.64 -8.10 18.04
C ASN A 102 -0.04 -9.12 17.10
N SER A 103 0.28 -9.11 15.81
CA SER A 103 -0.35 -9.90 14.73
C SER A 103 -1.85 -9.64 14.49
N SER A 104 -2.44 -8.62 15.12
CA SER A 104 -3.79 -8.16 14.75
C SER A 104 -3.74 -7.34 13.47
N TRP A 105 -4.89 -7.22 12.80
CA TRP A 105 -5.03 -6.42 11.59
C TRP A 105 -5.96 -5.24 11.87
N LYS A 106 -5.62 -4.07 11.36
CA LYS A 106 -6.34 -2.82 11.61
C LYS A 106 -6.66 -2.11 10.30
N LEU A 107 -7.89 -1.59 10.20
CA LEU A 107 -8.27 -0.63 9.17
C LEU A 107 -7.52 0.69 9.35
N ILE A 108 -6.83 1.13 8.30
CA ILE A 108 -6.08 2.39 8.28
C ILE A 108 -6.88 3.48 7.58
N THR A 109 -7.35 3.19 6.36
CA THR A 109 -8.23 4.11 5.61
C THR A 109 -8.96 3.35 4.52
N SER A 110 -10.03 3.93 4.00
CA SER A 110 -10.79 3.41 2.87
C SER A 110 -11.48 4.55 2.14
N GLY A 111 -11.86 4.32 0.88
CA GLY A 111 -12.60 5.30 0.10
C GLY A 111 -13.02 4.80 -1.27
N VAL A 112 -13.99 5.50 -1.85
CA VAL A 112 -14.39 5.30 -3.25
C VAL A 112 -13.30 5.90 -4.14
N GLY A 113 -12.68 5.05 -4.97
CA GLY A 113 -11.57 5.45 -5.83
C GLY A 113 -10.54 4.35 -6.06
N ILE A 114 -9.59 4.66 -6.92
CA ILE A 114 -8.45 3.81 -7.23
C ILE A 114 -7.21 4.46 -6.59
N PRO A 115 -6.58 3.82 -5.60
CA PRO A 115 -5.48 4.43 -4.86
C PRO A 115 -4.17 4.33 -5.66
N LYS A 116 -3.49 5.46 -5.84
CA LYS A 116 -2.09 5.54 -6.26
C LYS A 116 -1.25 5.92 -5.04
N LEU A 117 -0.34 5.04 -4.64
CA LEU A 117 0.60 5.32 -3.55
C LEU A 117 1.72 6.23 -4.05
N ILE A 118 1.93 7.34 -3.36
CA ILE A 118 3.01 8.29 -3.61
C ILE A 118 4.01 8.14 -2.45
N MET A 119 5.07 7.40 -2.71
CA MET A 119 6.11 7.13 -1.72
C MET A 119 6.86 8.42 -1.40
N ASN A 120 6.88 8.77 -0.12
CA ASN A 120 7.70 9.86 0.42
C ASN A 120 8.30 9.42 1.76
N GLU A 121 9.57 9.70 1.98
CA GLU A 121 10.28 9.26 3.20
C GLU A 121 9.97 10.18 4.41
N GLU A 122 9.28 11.29 4.19
CA GLU A 122 9.16 12.39 5.16
C GLU A 122 7.92 12.33 6.08
N HIS A 123 6.92 11.48 5.80
CA HIS A 123 5.60 11.57 6.46
C HIS A 123 5.29 10.43 7.44
N HIS A 124 6.12 10.33 8.49
CA HIS A 124 5.91 9.37 9.59
C HIS A 124 5.75 7.92 9.09
N GLY A 125 6.49 7.57 8.05
CA GLY A 125 6.49 6.24 7.45
C GLY A 125 5.44 6.03 6.36
N TRP A 126 4.29 6.70 6.41
CA TRP A 126 3.18 6.40 5.49
C TRP A 126 3.24 7.18 4.16
N PRO A 127 3.01 6.52 3.00
CA PRO A 127 2.93 7.21 1.73
C PRO A 127 1.68 8.11 1.65
N ASP A 128 1.76 9.17 0.84
CA ASP A 128 0.56 9.89 0.39
C ASP A 128 -0.29 8.96 -0.51
N ILE A 129 -1.61 9.13 -0.51
CA ILE A 129 -2.54 8.37 -1.36
C ILE A 129 -3.28 9.33 -2.27
N GLU A 130 -3.01 9.29 -3.58
CA GLU A 130 -3.89 9.92 -4.56
C GLU A 130 -5.08 8.99 -4.83
N VAL A 131 -6.30 9.49 -4.67
CA VAL A 131 -7.52 8.70 -4.84
C VAL A 131 -8.15 9.02 -6.19
N GLY A 132 -7.80 8.21 -7.19
CA GLY A 132 -8.26 8.37 -8.57
C GLY A 132 -9.72 8.00 -8.79
N GLY A 133 -10.23 8.38 -9.95
CA GLY A 133 -11.59 8.10 -10.43
C GLY A 133 -11.83 8.76 -11.78
N PRO A 134 -13.08 8.97 -12.21
CA PRO A 134 -13.39 9.75 -13.40
C PRO A 134 -12.91 11.21 -13.25
N GLY A 135 -12.22 11.74 -14.26
CA GLY A 135 -11.73 13.12 -14.28
C GLY A 135 -10.21 13.22 -14.34
N PHE A 136 -9.68 14.39 -13.99
CA PHE A 136 -8.26 14.76 -14.12
C PHE A 136 -7.79 15.62 -12.95
N CYS A 137 -8.43 15.49 -11.79
CA CYS A 137 -8.03 16.22 -10.59
C CYS A 137 -8.50 15.48 -9.34
N PHE A 138 -7.55 14.83 -8.66
CA PHE A 138 -7.82 13.83 -7.63
C PHE A 138 -7.30 14.28 -6.27
N PRO A 139 -8.03 13.99 -5.18
CA PRO A 139 -7.57 14.32 -3.84
C PRO A 139 -6.37 13.45 -3.47
N VAL A 140 -5.36 14.09 -2.91
CA VAL A 140 -4.24 13.45 -2.23
C VAL A 140 -4.51 13.48 -0.74
N MET A 141 -4.53 12.29 -0.15
CA MET A 141 -4.68 12.07 1.28
C MET A 141 -3.29 11.88 1.89
N ARG A 142 -3.01 12.58 2.99
CA ARG A 142 -1.75 12.51 3.72
C ARG A 142 -1.96 12.02 5.13
N TRP A 143 -1.05 11.18 5.60
CA TRP A 143 -1.00 10.77 7.00
C TRP A 143 -0.57 11.92 7.91
N ASN A 144 -1.38 12.25 8.93
CA ASN A 144 -1.09 13.31 9.89
C ASN A 144 -0.50 12.81 11.22
N GLY A 145 -0.06 11.55 11.27
CA GLY A 145 0.37 10.88 12.50
C GLY A 145 -0.71 9.97 13.12
N CYS A 146 -1.98 10.19 12.78
CA CYS A 146 -3.10 9.40 13.32
C CYS A 146 -4.08 8.90 12.26
N ASN A 147 -4.35 9.70 11.22
CA ASN A 147 -5.30 9.38 10.15
C ASN A 147 -4.85 9.98 8.81
N TYR A 148 -5.36 9.44 7.72
CA TYR A 148 -5.29 10.08 6.41
C TYR A 148 -6.27 11.26 6.35
N VAL A 149 -5.75 12.44 6.03
CA VAL A 149 -6.52 13.69 5.87
C VAL A 149 -6.27 14.29 4.49
N PHE A 150 -7.23 15.06 3.98
CA PHE A 150 -7.04 15.79 2.73
C PHE A 150 -5.83 16.72 2.82
N ASN A 151 -5.01 16.72 1.77
CA ASN A 151 -3.82 17.55 1.67
C ASN A 151 -3.91 18.53 0.49
N ARG A 152 -4.10 18.00 -0.72
CA ARG A 152 -4.14 18.77 -1.96
C ARG A 152 -4.92 18.03 -3.04
N TYR A 153 -5.15 18.68 -4.17
CA TYR A 153 -5.53 18.01 -5.40
C TYR A 153 -4.34 17.91 -6.36
N GLN A 154 -4.25 16.80 -7.11
CA GLN A 154 -3.27 16.64 -8.17
C GLN A 154 -3.75 15.67 -9.27
N TYR A 155 -3.05 15.63 -10.39
CA TYR A 155 -3.16 14.61 -11.44
C TYR A 155 -1.80 14.43 -12.11
N ASP A 156 -1.37 13.18 -12.32
CA ASP A 156 -0.03 12.86 -12.85
C ASP A 156 1.10 13.60 -12.12
N ASP A 157 0.99 13.65 -10.79
CA ASP A 157 1.97 14.31 -9.90
C ASP A 157 2.09 15.83 -10.09
N VAL A 158 1.13 16.46 -10.79
CA VAL A 158 1.01 17.90 -10.98
C VAL A 158 -0.18 18.46 -10.19
N PRO A 159 -0.03 19.54 -9.39
CA PRO A 159 -1.15 20.19 -8.70
C PRO A 159 -2.26 20.62 -9.65
N CYS A 160 -3.51 20.43 -9.23
CA CYS A 160 -4.69 20.85 -9.97
C CYS A 160 -5.72 21.51 -9.04
N TYR A 161 -6.74 22.13 -9.64
CA TYR A 161 -7.80 22.82 -8.93
C TYR A 161 -9.15 22.42 -9.50
N LEU A 162 -10.13 22.21 -8.61
CA LEU A 162 -11.51 21.99 -9.03
C LEU A 162 -12.04 23.27 -9.68
N GLN A 163 -12.62 23.14 -10.86
CA GLN A 163 -13.25 24.23 -11.62
C GLN A 163 -14.71 24.42 -11.19
#